data_AF-A0A7C2ES41-F1
#
_entry.id   AF-A0A7C2ES41-F1
#
_cell.length_a   1.000
_cell.length_b   1.000
_cell.length_c   1.000
_cell.angle_alpha   90.00
_cell.angle_beta   90.00
_cell.angle_gamma   90.00
#
_symmetry.space_group_name_H-M   'P 1'
#
loop_
_entity.id
_entity.type
_entity.pdbx_description
1 polymer ?
#
loop_
_entity_poly.entity_id
_entity_poly.type
_entity_poly.pdbx_seq_one_letter_code
_entity_poly.pdbx_strand_id
1 'polypeptide(L)'
;GDGDPTDGDHTTFFQVLPTPRIYARFPFFNLMNNEDIFVQLRLKPHPRVALRGDVHHLRLSNTRDLWYIGGGAFQDQTFGYTGRPSGGRKGLGTLFDLSADFTVTETTVLSLYASGVRGGGVQRFIYPAGGNPSSARFIYFELSQRF
;
A
#
# COMPACT_ATOMS: atom_id res chain seq x y z
N GLY A 1 -4.01 -5.53 16.24
CA GLY A 1 -4.99 -6.32 15.48
C GLY A 1 -5.90 -7.00 16.46
N ASP A 2 -7.12 -7.26 16.03
CA ASP A 2 -8.22 -7.81 16.82
C ASP A 2 -7.93 -9.25 17.27
N GLY A 3 -8.45 -9.65 18.42
CA GLY A 3 -8.37 -11.03 18.89
C GLY A 3 -9.31 -11.97 18.11
N ASP A 4 -10.49 -11.46 17.76
CA ASP A 4 -11.57 -12.19 17.09
C ASP A 4 -12.38 -11.23 16.20
N PRO A 5 -12.21 -11.23 14.87
CA PRO A 5 -12.93 -10.28 14.00
C PRO A 5 -14.40 -10.67 13.75
N THR A 6 -14.93 -11.70 14.42
CA THR A 6 -16.29 -12.22 14.23
C THR A 6 -17.24 -11.98 15.40
N ASP A 7 -16.75 -11.41 16.50
CA ASP A 7 -17.55 -11.11 17.70
C ASP A 7 -18.38 -9.82 17.60
N GLY A 8 -18.14 -9.02 16.57
CA GLY A 8 -18.84 -7.76 16.31
C GLY A 8 -18.15 -6.52 16.91
N ASP A 9 -17.07 -6.71 17.68
CA ASP A 9 -16.24 -5.64 18.18
C ASP A 9 -15.09 -5.35 17.20
N HIS A 10 -14.66 -4.09 17.13
CA HIS A 10 -13.47 -3.70 16.35
C HIS A 10 -12.42 -3.13 17.29
N THR A 11 -11.48 -3.98 17.70
CA THR A 11 -10.41 -3.62 18.64
C THR A 11 -9.07 -3.34 17.94
N THR A 12 -9.04 -3.46 16.62
CA THR A 12 -7.89 -3.01 15.81
C THR A 12 -7.79 -1.49 15.79
N PHE A 13 -6.55 -0.98 15.75
CA PHE A 13 -6.30 0.43 15.48
C PHE A 13 -7.02 0.83 14.19
N PHE A 14 -7.93 1.80 14.29
CA PHE A 14 -8.76 2.23 13.17
C PHE A 14 -8.21 3.51 12.51
N GLN A 15 -7.89 3.42 11.22
CA GLN A 15 -7.40 4.55 10.44
C GLN A 15 -8.59 5.29 9.83
N VAL A 16 -9.07 6.40 10.42
CA VAL A 16 -10.37 7.00 10.03
C VAL A 16 -10.37 7.58 8.60
N LEU A 17 -9.35 8.35 8.22
CA LEU A 17 -9.21 8.99 6.90
C LEU A 17 -7.75 8.91 6.41
N PRO A 18 -7.26 7.74 5.97
CA PRO A 18 -5.93 7.65 5.39
C PRO A 18 -5.88 8.47 4.11
N THR A 19 -4.80 9.24 3.91
CA THR A 19 -4.43 9.72 2.58
C THR A 19 -3.56 8.63 1.94
N PRO A 20 -4.12 7.68 1.16
CA PRO A 20 -3.41 6.45 0.83
C PRO A 20 -2.17 6.74 -0.02
N ARG A 21 -2.25 7.76 -0.87
CA ARG A 21 -1.19 8.14 -1.81
C ARG A 21 0.13 8.54 -1.14
N ILE A 22 0.09 9.11 0.07
CA ILE A 22 1.31 9.57 0.76
C ILE A 22 2.14 8.38 1.26
N TYR A 23 1.47 7.28 1.62
CA TYR A 23 2.08 6.13 2.32
C TYR A 23 2.09 4.84 1.50
N ALA A 24 1.14 4.66 0.58
CA ALA A 24 0.97 3.46 -0.23
C ALA A 24 0.51 3.85 -1.65
N ARG A 25 1.45 4.27 -2.50
CA ARG A 25 1.19 4.55 -3.92
C ARG A 25 0.72 3.30 -4.69
N PHE A 26 1.05 2.10 -4.18
CA PHE A 26 0.38 0.84 -4.52
C PHE A 26 -0.57 0.48 -3.35
N PRO A 27 -1.88 0.80 -3.42
CA PRO A 27 -2.77 0.77 -2.26
C PRO A 27 -3.34 -0.64 -1.97
N PHE A 28 -2.49 -1.56 -1.50
CA PHE A 28 -2.93 -2.89 -1.06
C PHE A 28 -2.84 -3.10 0.46
N PHE A 29 -2.39 -2.10 1.22
CA PHE A 29 -2.30 -2.15 2.67
C PHE A 29 -2.62 -0.77 3.28
N ASN A 30 -2.95 -0.76 4.56
CA ASN A 30 -3.10 0.43 5.38
C ASN A 30 -2.47 0.17 6.76
N LEU A 31 -2.75 1.00 7.77
CA LEU A 31 -2.16 0.84 9.10
C LEU A 31 -2.94 -0.12 10.02
N MET A 32 -4.09 -0.63 9.58
CA MET A 32 -4.94 -1.50 10.39
C MET A 32 -4.43 -2.94 10.33
N ASN A 33 -4.14 -3.51 11.50
CA ASN A 33 -3.57 -4.85 11.65
C ASN A 33 -2.31 -5.10 10.80
N ASN A 34 -1.45 -4.09 10.63
CA ASN A 34 -0.29 -4.16 9.76
C ASN A 34 1.01 -3.86 10.52
N GLU A 35 2.04 -4.63 10.23
CA GLU A 35 3.43 -4.34 10.56
C GLU A 35 4.20 -4.09 9.26
N ASP A 36 4.84 -2.93 9.14
CA ASP A 36 5.64 -2.53 7.98
C ASP A 36 7.09 -2.27 8.39
N ILE A 37 8.02 -3.01 7.79
CA ILE A 37 9.45 -2.74 7.86
C ILE A 37 9.88 -2.27 6.48
N PHE A 38 10.40 -1.06 6.40
CA PHE A 38 10.77 -0.48 5.12
C PHE A 38 12.15 0.18 5.11
N VAL A 39 12.74 0.23 3.92
CA VAL A 39 13.96 0.97 3.63
C VAL A 39 13.65 1.92 2.48
N GLN A 40 14.07 3.17 2.65
CA GLN A 40 13.83 4.25 1.69
C GLN A 40 15.14 4.88 1.25
N LEU A 41 15.28 5.07 -0.06
CA LEU A 41 16.35 5.84 -0.67
C LEU A 41 15.76 7.03 -1.42
N ARG A 42 16.22 8.24 -1.08
CA ARG A 42 15.91 9.46 -1.82
C ARG A 42 17.19 10.08 -2.35
N LEU A 43 17.24 10.31 -3.65
CA LEU A 43 18.39 10.91 -4.33
C LEU A 43 17.94 12.15 -5.09
N LYS A 44 18.80 13.17 -5.09
CA LYS A 44 18.62 14.37 -5.90
C LYS A 44 19.87 14.59 -6.75
N PRO A 45 20.07 13.79 -7.82
CA PRO A 45 21.29 13.84 -8.62
C PRO A 45 21.43 15.16 -9.41
N HIS A 46 20.32 15.88 -9.63
CA HIS A 46 20.29 17.17 -10.32
C HIS A 46 19.21 18.08 -9.69
N PRO A 47 19.32 19.42 -9.73
CA PRO A 47 18.31 20.32 -9.16
C PRO A 47 16.87 20.08 -9.64
N ARG A 48 16.72 19.58 -10.87
CA ARG A 48 15.43 19.29 -11.54
C ARG A 48 14.99 17.82 -11.47
N VAL A 49 15.76 16.95 -10.82
CA VAL A 49 15.49 15.50 -10.78
C VAL A 49 15.49 15.01 -9.34
N ALA A 50 14.37 14.44 -8.91
CA ALA A 50 14.27 13.73 -7.64
C ALA A 50 13.93 12.27 -7.90
N LEU A 51 14.71 11.36 -7.31
CA LEU A 51 14.48 9.93 -7.38
C LEU A 51 14.13 9.43 -5.97
N ARG A 52 13.16 8.53 -5.88
CA ARG A 52 12.78 7.85 -4.65
C ARG A 52 12.57 6.37 -4.94
N GLY A 53 13.18 5.51 -4.16
CA GLY A 53 12.94 4.08 -4.18
C GLY A 53 12.68 3.56 -2.79
N ASP A 54 11.67 2.73 -2.64
CA ASP A 54 11.25 2.14 -1.38
C ASP A 54 11.12 0.63 -1.49
N VAL A 55 11.49 -0.06 -0.41
CA VAL A 55 11.22 -1.49 -0.23
C VAL A 55 10.49 -1.67 1.08
N HIS A 56 9.29 -2.24 1.03
CA HIS A 56 8.46 -2.52 2.19
C HIS A 56 8.28 -4.01 2.37
N HIS A 57 8.41 -4.51 3.59
CA HIS A 57 8.06 -5.86 3.97
C HIS A 57 6.86 -5.83 4.93
N LEU A 58 5.73 -6.35 4.46
CA LEU A 58 4.42 -6.20 5.09
C LEU A 58 3.93 -7.54 5.64
N ARG A 59 3.42 -7.50 6.88
CA ARG A 59 2.81 -8.65 7.54
C ARG A 59 1.69 -8.20 8.47
N LEU A 60 0.74 -9.07 8.74
CA LEU A 60 -0.32 -8.81 9.70
C LEU A 60 0.25 -8.77 11.13
N SER A 61 -0.23 -7.85 11.96
CA SER A 61 0.15 -7.82 13.38
C SER A 61 -0.43 -9.02 14.14
N ASN A 62 -1.70 -9.34 13.87
CA ASN A 62 -2.40 -10.51 14.39
C ASN A 62 -2.96 -11.34 13.23
N THR A 63 -2.65 -12.65 13.21
CA THR A 63 -3.13 -13.59 12.19
C THR A 63 -4.59 -13.99 12.40
N ARG A 64 -5.16 -13.80 13.59
CA ARG A 64 -6.58 -14.06 13.86
C ARG A 64 -7.49 -12.99 13.28
N ASP A 65 -6.95 -11.79 13.10
CA ASP A 65 -7.64 -10.64 12.55
C ASP A 65 -7.56 -10.58 11.01
N LEU A 66 -8.27 -9.63 10.42
CA LEU A 66 -8.41 -9.44 8.99
C LEU A 66 -7.24 -8.64 8.39
N TRP A 67 -7.02 -8.86 7.09
CA TRP A 67 -6.30 -7.92 6.23
C TRP A 67 -7.28 -6.84 5.77
N TYR A 68 -7.08 -5.61 6.23
CA TYR A 68 -7.90 -4.48 5.86
C TYR A 68 -7.31 -3.74 4.65
N ILE A 69 -8.19 -3.40 3.70
CA ILE A 69 -7.88 -2.64 2.49
C ILE A 69 -8.92 -1.54 2.36
N GLY A 70 -8.51 -0.35 1.90
CA GLY A 70 -9.41 0.77 1.68
C GLY A 70 -8.81 2.10 2.10
N GLY A 71 -9.48 3.17 1.68
CA GLY A 71 -9.07 4.55 1.91
C GLY A 71 -9.95 5.30 2.93
N GLY A 72 -10.89 4.63 3.58
CA GLY A 72 -11.91 5.26 4.42
C GLY A 72 -13.10 5.79 3.62
N ALA A 73 -14.06 6.38 4.33
CA ALA A 73 -15.33 6.82 3.75
C ALA A 73 -15.11 7.97 2.76
N PHE A 74 -15.57 7.78 1.52
CA PHE A 74 -15.48 8.77 0.44
C PHE A 74 -16.86 9.14 -0.15
N GLN A 75 -17.92 8.46 0.30
CA GLN A 75 -19.31 8.75 -0.02
C GLN A 75 -20.22 8.25 1.10
N ASP A 76 -21.46 8.71 1.14
CA ASP A 76 -22.41 8.43 2.23
C ASP A 76 -22.85 6.97 2.33
N GLN A 77 -22.81 6.23 1.21
CA GLN A 77 -23.37 4.89 1.12
C GLN A 77 -22.39 3.77 1.45
N THR A 78 -21.09 4.06 1.56
CA THR A 78 -20.06 3.04 1.75
C THR A 78 -18.99 3.49 2.72
N PHE A 79 -18.66 2.62 3.68
CA PHE A 79 -17.63 2.88 4.68
C PHE A 79 -16.20 2.96 4.10
N GLY A 80 -15.98 2.41 2.90
CA GLY A 80 -14.70 2.54 2.18
C GLY A 80 -13.57 1.64 2.69
N TYR A 81 -13.91 0.62 3.49
CA TYR A 81 -13.02 -0.46 3.91
C TYR A 81 -13.56 -1.84 3.56
N THR A 82 -12.64 -2.77 3.32
CA THR A 82 -12.94 -4.19 3.14
C THR A 82 -11.90 -5.00 3.91
N GLY A 83 -12.36 -5.94 4.72
CA GLY A 83 -11.52 -6.91 5.43
C GLY A 83 -11.53 -8.26 4.73
N ARG A 84 -10.38 -8.95 4.71
CA ARG A 84 -10.27 -10.33 4.20
C ARG A 84 -9.60 -11.24 5.24
N PRO A 85 -10.14 -12.44 5.49
CA PRO A 85 -9.54 -13.36 6.46
C PRO A 85 -8.18 -13.85 5.97
N SER A 86 -7.21 -13.90 6.90
CA SER A 86 -5.83 -14.26 6.59
C SER A 86 -5.60 -15.77 6.37
N GLY A 87 -6.55 -16.61 6.80
CA GLY A 87 -6.37 -18.06 6.88
C GLY A 87 -5.28 -18.49 7.86
N GLY A 88 -5.02 -17.68 8.91
CA GLY A 88 -3.95 -17.92 9.88
C GLY A 88 -2.54 -17.57 9.36
N ARG A 89 -2.42 -16.97 8.17
CA ARG A 89 -1.13 -16.56 7.59
C ARG A 89 -0.75 -15.17 8.08
N LYS A 90 0.56 -14.92 8.24
CA LYS A 90 1.08 -13.61 8.69
C LYS A 90 1.55 -12.70 7.55
N GLY A 91 2.32 -13.22 6.59
CA GLY A 91 2.96 -12.38 5.56
C GLY A 91 1.99 -11.87 4.49
N LEU A 92 1.93 -10.55 4.28
CA LEU A 92 1.17 -9.90 3.21
C LEU A 92 1.97 -9.84 1.91
N GLY A 93 3.25 -9.48 1.98
CA GLY A 93 4.14 -9.45 0.83
C GLY A 93 5.29 -8.46 0.96
N THR A 94 6.12 -8.42 -0.07
CA THR A 94 7.18 -7.41 -0.22
C THR A 94 6.82 -6.50 -1.39
N LEU A 95 6.77 -5.20 -1.15
CA LEU A 95 6.54 -4.17 -2.16
C LEU A 95 7.87 -3.49 -2.49
N PHE A 96 8.12 -3.31 -3.77
CA PHE A 96 9.16 -2.44 -4.29
C PHE A 96 8.48 -1.31 -5.05
N ASP A 97 8.80 -0.05 -4.73
CA ASP A 97 8.37 1.09 -5.52
C ASP A 97 9.52 2.02 -5.88
N LEU A 98 9.40 2.64 -7.05
CA LEU A 98 10.36 3.56 -7.62
C LEU A 98 9.60 4.71 -8.26
N SER A 99 10.04 5.93 -7.98
CA SER A 99 9.55 7.13 -8.65
C SER A 99 10.67 8.07 -9.06
N ALA A 100 10.43 8.78 -10.15
CA ALA A 100 11.28 9.85 -10.64
C ALA A 100 10.43 11.08 -10.95
N ASP A 101 10.74 12.20 -10.32
CA ASP A 101 10.10 13.48 -10.54
C ASP A 101 11.06 14.40 -11.30
N PHE A 102 10.60 14.90 -12.44
CA PHE A 102 11.33 15.78 -13.35
C PHE A 102 10.65 17.14 -13.40
N THR A 103 11.33 18.16 -12.89
CA THR A 103 10.87 19.56 -12.99
C THR A 103 11.14 20.07 -14.42
N VAL A 104 10.09 20.12 -15.23
CA VAL A 104 10.17 20.57 -16.63
C VAL A 104 10.28 22.09 -16.68
N THR A 105 9.45 22.78 -15.89
CA THR A 105 9.48 24.23 -15.67
C THR A 105 9.26 24.52 -14.18
N GLU A 106 9.31 25.78 -13.75
CA GLU A 106 9.00 26.15 -12.35
C GLU A 106 7.57 25.81 -11.92
N THR A 107 6.66 25.61 -12.87
CA THR A 107 5.25 25.30 -12.63
C THR A 107 4.82 23.92 -13.12
N THR A 108 5.70 23.19 -13.82
CA THR A 108 5.41 21.89 -14.45
C THR A 108 6.31 20.78 -13.90
N VAL A 109 5.72 19.70 -13.40
CA VAL A 109 6.44 18.49 -12.97
C VAL A 109 5.90 17.27 -13.72
N LEU A 110 6.80 16.46 -14.26
CA LEU A 110 6.52 15.13 -14.78
C LEU A 110 6.97 14.08 -13.76
N SER A 111 6.05 13.27 -13.27
CA SER A 111 6.29 12.19 -12.32
C SER A 111 6.14 10.85 -13.01
N LEU A 112 7.15 10.00 -12.90
CA LEU A 112 7.11 8.60 -13.31
C LEU A 112 7.08 7.73 -12.06
N TYR A 113 6.23 6.71 -12.05
CA TYR A 113 6.13 5.76 -10.95
C TYR A 113 5.99 4.34 -11.47
N ALA A 114 6.76 3.42 -10.89
CA ALA A 114 6.67 1.99 -11.14
C ALA A 114 6.79 1.23 -9.82
N SER A 115 6.02 0.16 -9.69
CA SER A 115 6.03 -0.67 -8.49
C SER A 115 5.69 -2.11 -8.79
N GLY A 116 6.19 -3.00 -7.94
CA GLY A 116 5.94 -4.43 -8.00
C GLY A 116 5.77 -5.00 -6.61
N VAL A 117 4.76 -5.84 -6.44
CA VAL A 117 4.53 -6.59 -5.20
C VAL A 117 4.75 -8.07 -5.44
N ARG A 118 5.45 -8.72 -4.50
CA ARG A 118 5.52 -10.16 -4.36
C ARG A 118 4.69 -10.56 -3.14
N GLY A 119 3.56 -11.22 -3.39
CA GLY A 119 2.60 -11.63 -2.38
C GLY A 119 3.16 -12.65 -1.39
N GLY A 120 2.74 -12.50 -0.14
CA GLY A 120 3.01 -13.42 0.95
C GLY A 120 1.96 -14.52 1.10
N GLY A 121 1.99 -15.20 2.24
CA GLY A 121 1.07 -16.31 2.54
C GLY A 121 -0.40 -15.91 2.55
N VAL A 122 -0.72 -14.70 3.03
CA VAL A 122 -2.09 -14.17 3.07
C VAL A 122 -2.64 -14.00 1.65
N GLN A 123 -1.88 -13.36 0.75
CA GLN A 123 -2.29 -13.17 -0.64
C GLN A 123 -2.43 -14.49 -1.39
N ARG A 124 -1.51 -15.43 -1.19
CA ARG A 124 -1.59 -16.77 -1.80
C ARG A 124 -2.84 -17.55 -1.35
N PHE A 125 -3.23 -17.40 -0.09
CA PHE A 125 -4.43 -18.04 0.44
C PHE A 125 -5.71 -17.46 -0.18
N ILE A 126 -5.78 -16.13 -0.30
CA ILE A 126 -6.96 -15.43 -0.82
C ILE A 126 -7.05 -15.51 -2.35
N TYR A 127 -5.91 -15.50 -3.05
CA TYR A 127 -5.82 -15.47 -4.51
C TYR A 127 -5.01 -16.68 -5.05
N PRO A 128 -5.55 -17.91 -4.96
CA PRO A 128 -4.82 -19.12 -5.34
C PRO A 128 -4.44 -19.17 -6.84
N ALA A 129 -5.19 -18.49 -7.71
CA ALA A 129 -4.89 -18.37 -9.14
C ALA A 129 -3.85 -17.27 -9.46
N GLY A 130 -3.42 -16.46 -8.47
CA GLY A 130 -2.58 -15.28 -8.68
C GLY A 130 -1.09 -15.56 -8.95
N GLY A 131 -0.70 -16.82 -9.09
CA GLY A 131 0.70 -17.26 -9.22
C GLY A 131 1.32 -17.75 -7.91
N ASN A 132 2.51 -18.37 -8.00
CA ASN A 132 3.24 -18.90 -6.85
C ASN A 132 4.70 -18.42 -6.85
N PRO A 133 5.04 -17.31 -6.17
CA PRO A 133 4.15 -16.47 -5.35
C PRO A 133 3.27 -15.54 -6.19
N SER A 134 2.19 -15.03 -5.61
CA SER A 134 1.35 -14.04 -6.27
C SER A 134 2.16 -12.78 -6.59
N SER A 135 1.92 -12.13 -7.72
CA SER A 135 2.63 -10.90 -8.06
C SER A 135 1.73 -9.91 -8.80
N ALA A 136 1.94 -8.63 -8.54
CA ALA A 136 1.27 -7.56 -9.28
C ALA A 136 2.23 -6.40 -9.55
N ARG A 137 1.99 -5.66 -10.62
CA ARG A 137 2.78 -4.52 -11.05
C ARG A 137 1.86 -3.33 -11.30
N PHE A 138 2.30 -2.14 -10.92
CA PHE A 138 1.55 -0.90 -11.13
C PHE A 138 2.49 0.20 -11.57
N ILE A 139 2.17 0.83 -12.71
CA ILE A 139 3.00 1.83 -13.37
C ILE A 139 2.08 2.97 -13.82
N TYR A 140 2.49 4.21 -13.58
CA TYR A 140 1.84 5.38 -14.14
C TYR A 140 2.85 6.49 -14.39
N PHE A 141 2.43 7.47 -15.18
CA PHE A 141 3.08 8.77 -15.30
C PHE A 141 2.03 9.86 -15.05
N GLU A 142 2.46 10.97 -14.47
CA GLU A 142 1.59 12.10 -14.11
C GLU A 142 2.28 13.40 -14.52
N LEU A 143 1.53 14.30 -15.16
CA LEU A 143 1.96 15.67 -15.42
C LEU A 143 1.16 16.60 -14.52
N SER A 144 1.85 17.36 -13.66
CA SER A 144 1.25 18.35 -12.77
C SER A 144 1.66 19.76 -13.20
N GLN A 145 0.67 20.61 -13.42
CA GLN A 145 0.83 22.02 -13.79
C GLN A 145 0.17 22.91 -12.75
N ARG A 146 0.90 23.89 -12.23
CA ARG A 146 0.35 24.97 -11.39
C ARG A 146 0.01 26.18 -12.26
N PHE A 147 -1.12 26.83 -11.97
CA PHE A 147 -1.61 28.03 -12.65
C PHE A 147 -1.70 29.19 -11.66
#